data_AF-A0A1N7P3V4-F1
#
_entry.id   AF-A0A1N7P3V4-F1
#
_cell.length_a   1.000
_cell.length_b   1.000
_cell.length_c   1.000
_cell.angle_alpha   90.00
_cell.angle_beta   90.00
_cell.angle_gamma   90.00
#
_symmetry.space_group_name_H-M   'P 1'
#
loop_
_entity.id
_entity.type
_entity.pdbx_description
1 polymer ?
#
loop_
_entity_poly.entity_id
_entity_poly.type
_entity_poly.pdbx_seq_one_letter_code
_entity_poly.pdbx_strand_id
1 'polypeptide(L)'
;MFERFKQKRSKAKARKRIEQYDRKHRQARPLSERPDPLHVEETFDAFVAEFGGKKISDLIENKAQVPLNADYWFKVHNVIAELKTLEGIYSGPDAVKQLTQAYIDAGCTGSEVTGVFFRNEPVPEAAAKLMRKRVRRSIEQRIKQARKQLRKSKATYGNDDTKLLILIAMDQQPLFGHQTMLFNLATIMGDNYADEHTDSVMYMNPNIPTRIKPDGMEFSGWYPFYRDDEVNDELSDFVNLLGNRWLNYYGKQIGETNPILELESFDEMMAALDR
;
A
#
# COMPACT_ATOMS: atom_id res chain seq x y z
N MET A 1 -14.92 27.84 6.89
CA MET A 1 -13.95 28.68 6.13
C MET A 1 -12.54 28.59 6.72
N PHE A 2 -12.38 28.67 8.05
CA PHE A 2 -11.09 28.59 8.75
C PHE A 2 -10.34 27.25 8.57
N GLU A 3 -11.01 26.09 8.68
CA GLU A 3 -10.36 24.79 8.49
C GLU A 3 -9.80 24.59 7.08
N ARG A 4 -10.56 24.95 6.04
CA ARG A 4 -10.09 24.89 4.65
C ARG A 4 -8.83 25.76 4.44
N PHE A 5 -8.72 26.88 5.14
CA PHE A 5 -7.54 27.73 5.09
C PHE A 5 -6.34 27.07 5.79
N LYS A 6 -6.57 26.46 6.96
CA LYS A 6 -5.56 25.70 7.71
C LYS A 6 -5.03 24.51 6.89
N GLN A 7 -5.93 23.76 6.25
CA GLN A 7 -5.61 22.66 5.34
C GLN A 7 -4.76 23.11 4.15
N LYS A 8 -5.17 24.18 3.46
CA LYS A 8 -4.39 24.76 2.34
C LYS A 8 -2.98 25.16 2.78
N ARG A 9 -2.85 25.77 3.95
CA ARG A 9 -1.54 26.16 4.51
C ARG A 9 -0.68 24.95 4.86
N SER A 10 -1.27 23.91 5.44
CA SER A 10 -0.60 22.63 5.74
C SER A 10 -0.06 22.00 4.45
N LYS A 11 -0.91 21.82 3.44
CA LYS A 11 -0.52 21.30 2.12
C LYS A 11 0.59 22.11 1.46
N ALA A 12 0.52 23.44 1.52
CA ALA A 12 1.57 24.30 0.96
C ALA A 12 2.92 24.15 1.68
N LYS A 13 2.91 24.02 3.02
CA LYS A 13 4.11 23.75 3.82
C LYS A 13 4.72 22.40 3.44
N ALA A 14 3.89 21.37 3.32
CA ALA A 14 4.31 20.03 2.90
C ALA A 14 4.97 20.03 1.52
N ARG A 15 4.32 20.65 0.52
CA ARG A 15 4.88 20.80 -0.83
C ARG A 15 6.26 21.45 -0.81
N LYS A 16 6.42 22.52 -0.03
CA LYS A 16 7.72 23.20 0.11
C LYS A 16 8.78 22.28 0.74
N ARG A 17 8.43 21.51 1.77
CA ARG A 17 9.34 20.51 2.38
C ARG A 17 9.75 19.46 1.36
N ILE A 18 8.80 18.92 0.61
CA ILE A 18 9.07 17.89 -0.40
C ILE A 18 9.94 18.44 -1.53
N GLU A 19 9.68 19.67 -2.00
CA GLU A 19 10.52 20.31 -3.01
C GLU A 19 11.95 20.58 -2.53
N GLN A 20 12.11 21.00 -1.27
CA GLN A 20 13.44 21.17 -0.67
C GLN A 20 14.17 19.83 -0.54
N TYR A 21 13.45 18.79 -0.16
CA TYR A 21 13.97 17.43 -0.05
C TYR A 21 14.42 16.88 -1.40
N ASP A 22 13.55 16.98 -2.40
CA ASP A 22 13.83 16.63 -3.80
C ASP A 22 15.07 17.38 -4.30
N ARG A 23 15.15 18.70 -4.15
CA ARG A 23 16.36 19.46 -4.55
C ARG A 23 17.65 19.00 -3.86
N LYS A 24 17.57 18.57 -2.60
CA LYS A 24 18.72 18.15 -1.81
C LYS A 24 19.21 16.75 -2.21
N HIS A 25 18.29 15.86 -2.55
CA HIS A 25 18.59 14.44 -2.74
C HIS A 25 18.46 13.96 -4.20
N ARG A 26 17.95 14.80 -5.10
CA ARG A 26 17.81 14.47 -6.53
C ARG A 26 19.19 14.23 -7.12
N GLN A 27 19.45 12.97 -7.44
CA GLN A 27 20.52 12.58 -8.34
C GLN A 27 19.92 12.47 -9.74
N ALA A 28 20.56 13.07 -10.74
CA ALA A 28 20.12 12.92 -12.12
C ALA A 28 20.36 11.46 -12.55
N ARG A 29 19.31 10.64 -12.56
CA ARG A 29 19.34 9.30 -13.15
C ARG A 29 18.51 9.25 -14.43
N PRO A 30 19.06 8.74 -15.54
CA PRO A 30 18.27 8.39 -16.71
C PRO A 30 17.18 7.36 -16.36
N LEU A 31 15.99 7.49 -16.95
CA LEU A 31 14.90 6.51 -16.82
C LEU A 31 15.30 5.09 -17.26
N SER A 32 16.33 4.97 -18.10
CA SER A 32 16.86 3.69 -18.63
C SER A 32 17.64 2.85 -17.61
N GLU A 33 17.90 3.36 -16.40
CA GLU A 33 18.67 2.69 -15.35
C GLU A 33 17.78 2.15 -14.21
N ARG A 34 16.45 2.08 -14.41
CA ARG A 34 15.57 1.60 -13.35
C ARG A 34 15.85 0.12 -13.05
N PRO A 35 16.08 -0.24 -11.77
CA PRO A 35 16.24 -1.64 -11.37
C PRO A 35 15.01 -2.48 -11.71
N ASP A 36 15.24 -3.75 -12.00
CA ASP A 36 14.16 -4.70 -12.21
C ASP A 36 13.25 -4.79 -10.97
N PRO A 37 11.92 -4.94 -11.14
CA PRO A 37 11.01 -5.16 -10.03
C PRO A 37 11.43 -6.35 -9.18
N LEU A 38 11.44 -6.19 -7.85
CA LEU A 38 11.74 -7.28 -6.93
C LEU A 38 10.50 -8.14 -6.70
N HIS A 39 10.68 -9.45 -6.50
CA HIS A 39 9.60 -10.29 -6.03
C HIS A 39 9.26 -9.92 -4.58
N VAL A 40 8.12 -9.25 -4.36
CA VAL A 40 7.84 -8.58 -3.09
C VAL A 40 7.83 -9.54 -1.91
N GLU A 41 7.15 -10.68 -2.05
CA GLU A 41 7.02 -11.65 -0.94
C GLU A 41 8.38 -12.25 -0.54
N GLU A 42 9.14 -12.80 -1.49
CA GLU A 42 10.49 -13.35 -1.25
C GLU A 42 11.45 -12.30 -0.65
N THR A 43 11.40 -11.06 -1.16
CA THR A 43 12.24 -9.97 -0.66
C THR A 43 11.84 -9.58 0.76
N PHE A 44 10.54 -9.54 1.05
CA PHE A 44 10.02 -9.21 2.38
C PHE A 44 10.29 -10.34 3.37
N ASP A 45 10.22 -11.61 2.96
CA ASP A 45 10.60 -12.77 3.77
C ASP A 45 12.05 -12.66 4.24
N ALA A 46 12.97 -12.37 3.32
CA ALA A 46 14.39 -12.18 3.62
C ALA A 46 14.62 -10.98 4.56
N PHE A 47 13.90 -9.88 4.33
CA PHE A 47 13.92 -8.73 5.22
C PHE A 47 13.43 -9.06 6.64
N VAL A 48 12.32 -9.79 6.77
CA VAL A 48 11.75 -10.16 8.08
C VAL A 48 12.75 -10.97 8.89
N ALA A 49 13.48 -11.89 8.26
CA ALA A 49 14.53 -12.64 8.90
C ALA A 49 15.68 -11.74 9.40
N GLU A 50 16.14 -10.77 8.59
CA GLU A 50 17.16 -9.79 8.99
C GLU A 50 16.67 -8.86 10.11
N PHE A 51 15.39 -8.48 10.09
CA PHE A 51 14.76 -7.64 11.10
C PHE A 51 14.64 -8.34 12.47
N GLY A 52 14.72 -9.68 12.51
CA GLY A 52 14.54 -10.48 13.71
C GLY A 52 13.11 -11.00 13.91
N GLY A 53 12.26 -10.89 12.88
CA GLY A 53 10.99 -11.59 12.81
C GLY A 53 11.16 -13.03 12.30
N LYS A 54 10.05 -13.76 12.21
CA LYS A 54 10.03 -15.12 11.66
C LYS A 54 8.86 -15.30 10.71
N LYS A 55 9.07 -16.07 9.65
CA LYS A 55 7.97 -16.58 8.82
C LYS A 55 7.28 -17.72 9.56
N ILE A 56 5.96 -17.62 9.74
CA ILE A 56 5.20 -18.60 10.54
C ILE A 56 5.21 -19.98 9.89
N SER A 57 5.21 -20.06 8.55
CA SER A 57 5.29 -21.35 7.84
C SER A 57 6.52 -22.17 8.21
N ASP A 58 7.61 -21.52 8.59
CA ASP A 58 8.88 -22.16 8.93
C ASP A 58 8.87 -22.73 10.35
N LEU A 59 7.87 -22.36 11.16
CA LEU A 59 7.66 -22.87 12.51
C LEU A 59 6.82 -24.16 12.54
N ILE A 60 6.34 -24.62 11.37
CA ILE A 60 5.42 -25.75 11.27
C ILE A 60 6.21 -26.99 10.88
N GLU A 61 6.30 -27.94 11.81
CA GLU A 61 7.04 -29.20 11.59
C GLU A 61 6.42 -30.06 10.48
N ASN A 62 5.09 -30.11 10.40
CA ASN A 62 4.38 -30.89 9.38
C ASN A 62 3.83 -30.01 8.25
N LYS A 63 4.61 -29.88 7.18
CA LYS A 63 4.23 -29.11 5.98
C LYS A 63 3.08 -29.75 5.18
N ALA A 64 2.66 -30.99 5.46
CA ALA A 64 1.50 -31.59 4.81
C ALA A 64 0.16 -31.05 5.35
N GLN A 65 0.18 -30.35 6.49
CA GLN A 65 -0.99 -29.74 7.12
C GLN A 65 -0.75 -28.26 7.47
N VAL A 66 -0.13 -27.50 6.56
CA VAL A 66 0.04 -26.05 6.78
C VAL A 66 -1.33 -25.42 6.96
N PRO A 67 -1.68 -24.95 8.18
CA PRO A 67 -2.94 -24.28 8.40
C PRO A 67 -2.94 -22.95 7.67
N LEU A 68 -4.14 -22.41 7.46
CA LEU A 68 -4.30 -21.03 7.00
C LEU A 68 -3.79 -20.07 8.09
N ASN A 69 -2.51 -19.72 8.03
CA ASN A 69 -1.81 -18.88 8.98
C ASN A 69 -1.43 -17.55 8.34
N ALA A 70 -1.16 -16.57 9.20
CA ALA A 70 -0.49 -15.34 8.85
C ALA A 70 0.96 -15.61 8.41
N ASP A 71 1.56 -14.68 7.67
CA ASP A 71 2.92 -14.82 7.16
C ASP A 71 4.00 -14.64 8.23
N TYR A 72 3.87 -13.64 9.10
CA TYR A 72 4.98 -13.18 9.93
C TYR A 72 4.65 -13.06 11.42
N TRP A 73 5.64 -13.36 12.25
CA TRP A 73 5.60 -13.17 13.70
C TRP A 73 6.83 -12.40 14.20
N PHE A 74 6.58 -11.26 14.83
CA PHE A 74 7.57 -10.40 15.46
C PHE A 74 7.44 -10.53 16.98
N LYS A 75 7.92 -11.66 17.52
CA LYS A 75 7.75 -12.03 18.94
C LYS A 75 8.18 -10.93 19.92
N VAL A 76 9.31 -10.28 19.67
CA VAL A 76 9.85 -9.21 20.54
C VAL A 76 8.91 -8.01 20.64
N HIS A 77 8.15 -7.72 19.57
CA HIS A 77 7.24 -6.60 19.49
C HIS A 77 5.78 -6.99 19.79
N ASN A 78 5.51 -8.27 20.04
CA ASN A 78 4.16 -8.83 20.18
C ASN A 78 3.25 -8.50 18.96
N VAL A 79 3.78 -8.56 17.74
CA VAL A 79 3.04 -8.29 16.50
C VAL A 79 3.00 -9.54 15.62
N ILE A 80 1.83 -9.83 15.06
CA ILE A 80 1.65 -10.79 13.95
C ILE A 80 1.23 -10.00 12.72
N ALA A 81 1.86 -10.28 11.59
CA ALA A 81 1.56 -9.60 10.35
C ALA A 81 1.23 -10.55 9.20
N GLU A 82 0.40 -10.08 8.29
CA GLU A 82 0.03 -10.76 7.05
C GLU A 82 0.31 -9.86 5.86
N LEU A 83 0.99 -10.35 4.83
CA LEU A 83 1.26 -9.62 3.61
C LEU A 83 0.27 -10.01 2.50
N LYS A 84 -0.28 -9.00 1.83
CA LYS A 84 -1.09 -9.17 0.64
C LYS A 84 -0.60 -8.26 -0.46
N THR A 85 -0.28 -8.86 -1.60
CA THR A 85 -0.07 -8.13 -2.85
C THR A 85 -1.41 -7.75 -3.48
N LEU A 86 -1.47 -6.56 -4.08
CA LEU A 86 -2.64 -6.08 -4.84
C LEU A 86 -2.57 -6.44 -6.33
N GLU A 87 -1.73 -7.40 -6.69
CA GLU A 87 -1.61 -7.90 -8.06
C GLU A 87 -2.99 -8.28 -8.65
N GLY A 88 -3.20 -7.92 -9.92
CA GLY A 88 -4.39 -8.27 -10.66
C GLY A 88 -5.64 -7.43 -10.31
N ILE A 89 -5.55 -6.41 -9.45
CA ILE A 89 -6.64 -5.42 -9.28
C ILE A 89 -6.39 -4.23 -10.22
N TYR A 90 -6.83 -4.33 -11.48
CA TYR A 90 -6.55 -3.31 -12.50
C TYR A 90 -5.06 -2.91 -12.56
N SER A 91 -4.18 -3.90 -12.44
CA SER A 91 -2.73 -3.76 -12.54
C SER A 91 -2.18 -4.82 -13.49
N GLY A 92 -1.00 -4.57 -14.04
CA GLY A 92 -0.30 -5.53 -14.89
C GLY A 92 -0.95 -5.74 -16.28
N PRO A 93 -0.53 -6.80 -17.01
CA PRO A 93 -0.92 -7.04 -18.40
C PRO A 93 -2.44 -7.17 -18.62
N ASP A 94 -3.17 -7.66 -17.60
CA ASP A 94 -4.61 -7.89 -17.68
C ASP A 94 -5.46 -6.64 -17.34
N ALA A 95 -4.83 -5.53 -16.91
CA ALA A 95 -5.56 -4.33 -16.49
C ALA A 95 -6.49 -3.78 -17.59
N VAL A 96 -6.03 -3.77 -18.84
CA VAL A 96 -6.83 -3.32 -20.00
C VAL A 96 -8.02 -4.24 -20.24
N LYS A 97 -7.84 -5.55 -20.10
CA LYS A 97 -8.93 -6.53 -20.24
C LYS A 97 -9.99 -6.33 -19.15
N GLN A 98 -9.57 -6.12 -17.91
CA GLN A 98 -10.48 -5.82 -16.78
C GLN A 98 -11.22 -4.50 -16.99
N LEU A 99 -10.53 -3.49 -17.56
CA LEU A 99 -11.11 -2.22 -17.95
C LEU A 99 -12.20 -2.44 -18.99
N THR A 100 -11.89 -3.07 -20.13
CA THR A 100 -12.83 -3.36 -21.21
C THR A 100 -14.05 -4.14 -20.70
N GLN A 101 -13.84 -5.15 -19.85
CA GLN A 101 -14.93 -5.92 -19.26
C GLN A 101 -15.85 -5.04 -18.38
N ALA A 102 -15.30 -4.06 -17.66
CA ALA A 102 -16.11 -3.14 -16.87
C ALA A 102 -16.97 -2.19 -17.74
N TYR A 103 -16.51 -1.83 -18.93
CA TYR A 103 -17.32 -1.06 -19.88
C TYR A 103 -18.47 -1.91 -20.44
N ILE A 104 -18.18 -3.16 -20.82
CA ILE A 104 -19.20 -4.11 -21.30
C ILE A 104 -20.27 -4.32 -20.22
N ASP A 105 -19.85 -4.60 -18.99
CA ASP A 105 -20.77 -4.88 -17.88
C ASP A 105 -21.53 -3.65 -17.39
N ALA A 106 -21.07 -2.44 -17.74
CA ALA A 106 -21.77 -1.20 -17.50
C ALA A 106 -22.75 -0.83 -18.63
N GLY A 107 -22.84 -1.63 -19.70
CA GLY A 107 -23.69 -1.38 -20.85
C GLY A 107 -23.18 -0.27 -21.77
N CYS A 108 -21.89 0.07 -21.71
CA CYS A 108 -21.30 1.07 -22.59
C CYS A 108 -21.25 0.56 -24.04
N THR A 109 -21.50 1.47 -24.97
CA THR A 109 -21.41 1.25 -26.41
C THR A 109 -19.96 1.21 -26.88
N GLY A 110 -19.70 0.55 -28.02
CA GLY A 110 -18.37 0.53 -28.63
C GLY A 110 -17.83 1.94 -28.96
N SER A 111 -18.72 2.89 -29.26
CA SER A 111 -18.37 4.30 -29.47
C SER A 111 -17.86 5.00 -28.21
N GLU A 112 -18.42 4.72 -27.03
CA GLU A 112 -17.95 5.29 -25.76
C GLU A 112 -16.59 4.73 -25.36
N VAL A 113 -16.39 3.42 -25.56
CA VAL A 113 -15.09 2.77 -25.35
C VAL A 113 -14.04 3.41 -26.26
N THR A 114 -14.35 3.54 -27.56
CA THR A 114 -13.46 4.17 -28.55
C THR A 114 -13.19 5.64 -28.21
N GLY A 115 -14.21 6.38 -27.77
CA GLY A 115 -14.08 7.77 -27.36
C GLY A 115 -13.09 7.97 -26.21
N VAL A 116 -13.14 7.10 -25.20
CA VAL A 116 -12.19 7.17 -24.08
C VAL A 116 -10.77 6.82 -24.53
N PHE A 117 -10.59 5.73 -25.27
CA PHE A 117 -9.24 5.24 -25.62
C PHE A 117 -8.54 6.07 -26.71
N PHE A 118 -9.30 6.64 -27.66
CA PHE A 118 -8.72 7.30 -28.83
C PHE A 118 -9.04 8.80 -28.93
N ARG A 119 -10.03 9.29 -28.18
CA ARG A 119 -10.46 10.70 -28.23
C ARG A 119 -10.33 11.42 -26.89
N ASN A 120 -9.75 10.79 -25.86
CA ASN A 120 -9.64 11.33 -24.50
C ASN A 120 -10.99 11.79 -23.92
N GLU A 121 -12.09 11.14 -24.31
CA GLU A 121 -13.39 11.41 -23.71
C GLU A 121 -13.43 10.97 -22.24
N PRO A 122 -14.25 11.61 -21.39
CA PRO A 122 -14.41 11.19 -20.02
C PRO A 122 -15.01 9.79 -19.94
N VAL A 123 -14.53 9.00 -18.97
CA VAL A 123 -15.09 7.68 -18.66
C VAL A 123 -16.58 7.81 -18.32
N PRO A 124 -17.48 7.03 -18.96
CA PRO A 124 -18.89 7.00 -18.62
C PRO A 124 -19.13 6.72 -17.13
N GLU A 125 -20.07 7.43 -16.51
CA GLU A 125 -20.29 7.37 -15.06
C GLU A 125 -20.63 5.95 -14.57
N ALA A 126 -21.43 5.20 -15.34
CA ALA A 126 -21.78 3.82 -15.03
C ALA A 126 -20.54 2.90 -14.98
N ALA A 127 -19.65 3.01 -15.97
CA ALA A 127 -18.37 2.28 -15.99
C ALA A 127 -17.49 2.71 -14.81
N ALA A 128 -17.34 4.01 -14.58
CA ALA A 128 -16.56 4.56 -13.46
C ALA A 128 -17.05 4.02 -12.10
N LYS A 129 -18.37 3.99 -11.88
CA LYS A 129 -18.97 3.45 -10.65
C LYS A 129 -18.72 1.95 -10.51
N LEU A 130 -18.84 1.18 -11.60
CA LEU A 130 -18.60 -0.26 -11.59
C LEU A 130 -17.13 -0.59 -11.31
N MET A 131 -16.19 0.14 -11.91
CA MET A 131 -14.76 -0.01 -11.66
C MET A 131 -14.40 0.27 -10.20
N ARG A 132 -14.86 1.41 -9.64
CA ARG A 132 -14.66 1.72 -8.21
C ARG A 132 -15.20 0.61 -7.31
N LYS A 133 -16.39 0.09 -7.62
CA LYS A 133 -17.01 -1.02 -6.89
C LYS A 133 -16.18 -2.30 -6.97
N ARG A 134 -15.59 -2.62 -8.13
CA ARG A 134 -14.72 -3.80 -8.33
C ARG A 134 -13.43 -3.67 -7.54
N VAL A 135 -12.72 -2.55 -7.69
CA VAL A 135 -11.49 -2.26 -6.92
C VAL A 135 -11.75 -2.43 -5.43
N ARG A 136 -12.78 -1.76 -4.90
CA ARG A 136 -13.15 -1.85 -3.49
C ARG A 136 -13.39 -3.29 -3.04
N ARG A 137 -14.24 -4.04 -3.75
CA ARG A 137 -14.55 -5.44 -3.42
C ARG A 137 -13.29 -6.33 -3.42
N SER A 138 -12.39 -6.13 -4.37
CA SER A 138 -11.15 -6.92 -4.46
C SER A 138 -10.18 -6.64 -3.32
N ILE A 139 -10.12 -5.40 -2.83
CA ILE A 139 -9.35 -5.03 -1.63
C ILE A 139 -10.02 -5.61 -0.38
N GLU A 140 -11.34 -5.45 -0.23
CA GLU A 140 -12.12 -6.00 0.89
C GLU A 140 -11.97 -7.52 1.02
N GLN A 141 -11.95 -8.25 -0.10
CA GLN A 141 -11.73 -9.69 -0.11
C GLN A 141 -10.35 -10.08 0.42
N ARG A 142 -9.29 -9.36 0.01
CA ARG A 142 -7.92 -9.60 0.50
C ARG A 142 -7.80 -9.32 1.98
N ILE A 143 -8.37 -8.21 2.46
CA ILE A 143 -8.40 -7.87 3.89
C ILE A 143 -9.15 -8.94 4.67
N LYS A 144 -10.30 -9.42 4.18
CA LYS A 144 -11.07 -10.49 4.83
C LYS A 144 -10.28 -11.80 4.93
N GLN A 145 -9.52 -12.15 3.90
CA GLN A 145 -8.63 -13.33 3.92
C GLN A 145 -7.51 -13.14 4.94
N ALA A 146 -6.82 -12.00 4.91
CA ALA A 146 -5.75 -11.68 5.83
C ALA A 146 -6.21 -11.75 7.29
N ARG A 147 -7.39 -11.21 7.60
CA ARG A 147 -7.99 -11.31 8.94
C ARG A 147 -8.24 -12.74 9.41
N LYS A 148 -8.70 -13.61 8.50
CA LYS A 148 -8.91 -15.03 8.82
C LYS A 148 -7.58 -15.72 9.18
N GLN A 149 -6.51 -15.37 8.48
CA GLN A 149 -5.15 -15.84 8.75
C GLN A 149 -4.60 -15.28 10.07
N LEU A 150 -4.70 -13.97 10.28
CA LEU A 150 -4.28 -13.28 11.50
C LEU A 150 -4.96 -13.84 12.75
N ARG A 151 -6.29 -14.02 12.72
CA ARG A 151 -7.03 -14.57 13.86
C ARG A 151 -6.57 -15.98 14.23
N LYS A 152 -6.32 -16.83 13.22
CA LYS A 152 -5.80 -18.19 13.44
C LYS A 152 -4.38 -18.17 13.99
N SER A 153 -3.51 -17.32 13.44
CA SER A 153 -2.15 -17.17 13.96
C SER A 153 -2.11 -16.60 15.37
N LYS A 154 -2.95 -15.62 15.72
CA LYS A 154 -3.05 -15.07 17.08
C LYS A 154 -3.41 -16.15 18.09
N ALA A 155 -4.38 -17.01 17.76
CA ALA A 155 -4.80 -18.11 18.63
C ALA A 155 -3.68 -19.15 18.88
N THR A 156 -2.72 -19.28 17.96
CA THR A 156 -1.64 -20.28 18.04
C THR A 156 -0.33 -19.70 18.61
N TYR A 157 0.03 -18.47 18.22
CA TYR A 157 1.35 -17.88 18.48
C TYR A 157 1.31 -16.60 19.32
N GLY A 158 0.13 -16.01 19.50
CA GLY A 158 -0.07 -14.76 20.22
C GLY A 158 -0.65 -14.93 21.62
N ASN A 159 -1.00 -13.80 22.21
CA ASN A 159 -1.75 -13.62 23.45
C ASN A 159 -2.81 -12.53 23.24
N ASP A 160 -3.57 -12.18 24.28
CA ASP A 160 -4.65 -11.19 24.17
C ASP A 160 -4.15 -9.81 23.69
N ASP A 161 -2.93 -9.44 24.10
CA ASP A 161 -2.28 -8.17 23.77
C ASP A 161 -1.60 -8.16 22.39
N THR A 162 -1.53 -9.29 21.69
CA THR A 162 -0.86 -9.38 20.38
C THR A 162 -1.57 -8.50 19.36
N LYS A 163 -0.80 -7.60 18.74
CA LYS A 163 -1.26 -6.70 17.69
C LYS A 163 -1.25 -7.36 16.32
N LEU A 164 -2.24 -7.02 15.51
CA LEU A 164 -2.49 -7.60 14.20
C LEU A 164 -2.33 -6.55 13.10
N LEU A 165 -1.34 -6.78 12.24
CA LEU A 165 -0.95 -5.88 11.16
C LEU A 165 -1.21 -6.51 9.80
N ILE A 166 -1.92 -5.81 8.91
CA ILE A 166 -2.01 -6.21 7.49
C ILE A 166 -1.06 -5.33 6.69
N LEU A 167 -0.13 -5.95 5.97
CA LEU A 167 0.77 -5.31 5.03
C LEU A 167 0.16 -5.44 3.64
N ILE A 168 -0.05 -4.32 2.95
CA ILE A 168 -0.61 -4.26 1.61
C ILE A 168 0.46 -3.73 0.66
N ALA A 169 0.95 -4.59 -0.23
CA ALA A 169 1.95 -4.21 -1.21
C ALA A 169 1.35 -4.00 -2.60
N MET A 170 1.64 -2.85 -3.19
CA MET A 170 1.43 -2.61 -4.60
C MET A 170 2.67 -3.04 -5.38
N ASP A 171 2.56 -4.19 -6.03
CA ASP A 171 3.60 -4.85 -6.80
C ASP A 171 3.65 -4.37 -8.26
N GLN A 172 2.48 -4.12 -8.87
CA GLN A 172 2.36 -3.71 -10.27
C GLN A 172 1.63 -2.37 -10.43
N GLN A 173 2.02 -1.59 -11.45
CA GLN A 173 1.44 -0.27 -11.73
C GLN A 173 -0.10 -0.33 -11.77
N PRO A 174 -0.81 0.37 -10.87
CA PRO A 174 -2.27 0.42 -10.92
C PRO A 174 -2.71 1.36 -12.04
N LEU A 175 -3.73 0.93 -12.79
CA LEU A 175 -4.35 1.71 -13.87
C LEU A 175 -4.91 3.06 -13.38
N PHE A 176 -5.42 3.10 -12.14
CA PHE A 176 -6.03 4.29 -11.54
C PHE A 176 -5.09 5.08 -10.63
N GLY A 177 -3.80 4.72 -10.59
CA GLY A 177 -2.80 5.37 -9.75
C GLY A 177 -2.90 5.05 -8.25
N HIS A 178 -1.86 5.44 -7.51
CA HIS A 178 -1.74 5.15 -6.07
C HIS A 178 -2.78 5.87 -5.22
N GLN A 179 -3.13 7.12 -5.55
CA GLN A 179 -4.09 7.91 -4.79
C GLN A 179 -5.46 7.22 -4.72
N THR A 180 -5.93 6.65 -5.84
CA THR A 180 -7.19 5.91 -5.88
C THR A 180 -7.14 4.67 -4.97
N MET A 181 -6.02 3.94 -4.99
CA MET A 181 -5.86 2.72 -4.20
C MET A 181 -5.78 3.04 -2.69
N LEU A 182 -4.98 4.04 -2.33
CA LEU A 182 -4.89 4.57 -0.95
C LEU A 182 -6.24 5.08 -0.45
N PHE A 183 -6.98 5.84 -1.26
CA PHE A 183 -8.30 6.34 -0.88
C PHE A 183 -9.29 5.20 -0.64
N ASN A 184 -9.32 4.18 -1.51
CA ASN A 184 -10.19 3.02 -1.30
C ASN A 184 -9.79 2.24 -0.04
N LEU A 185 -8.49 2.07 0.21
CA LEU A 185 -8.01 1.40 1.42
C LEU A 185 -8.41 2.16 2.69
N ALA A 186 -8.16 3.46 2.72
CA ALA A 186 -8.56 4.33 3.84
C ALA A 186 -10.08 4.31 4.07
N THR A 187 -10.87 4.33 2.99
CA THR A 187 -12.33 4.24 3.07
C THR A 187 -12.77 2.89 3.63
N ILE A 188 -12.17 1.78 3.19
CA ILE A 188 -12.48 0.45 3.70
C ILE A 188 -12.18 0.39 5.21
N MET A 189 -11.04 0.92 5.64
CA MET A 189 -10.68 1.00 7.06
C MET A 189 -11.70 1.78 7.87
N GLY A 190 -12.12 2.95 7.39
CA GLY A 190 -13.10 3.80 8.08
C GLY A 190 -14.53 3.26 8.10
N ASP A 191 -14.94 2.48 7.09
CA ASP A 191 -16.35 2.08 6.96
C ASP A 191 -16.75 0.93 7.89
N ASN A 192 -15.93 -0.12 8.04
CA ASN A 192 -16.32 -1.35 8.77
C ASN A 192 -15.16 -2.28 9.17
N TYR A 193 -13.90 -1.89 8.93
CA TYR A 193 -12.76 -2.80 9.05
C TYR A 193 -11.80 -2.47 10.20
N ALA A 194 -12.06 -1.36 10.90
CA ALA A 194 -11.57 -1.06 12.22
C ALA A 194 -12.29 -1.93 13.27
N ASP A 195 -11.91 -3.20 13.41
CA ASP A 195 -12.42 -4.06 14.48
C ASP A 195 -11.30 -4.73 15.28
N GLU A 196 -11.67 -5.45 16.34
CA GLU A 196 -10.74 -6.11 17.28
C GLU A 196 -9.79 -7.13 16.64
N HIS A 197 -9.95 -7.43 15.34
CA HIS A 197 -9.10 -8.39 14.63
C HIS A 197 -8.16 -7.72 13.62
N THR A 198 -8.08 -6.39 13.59
CA THR A 198 -7.12 -5.64 12.79
C THR A 198 -6.78 -4.34 13.50
N ASP A 199 -5.56 -4.26 14.02
CA ASP A 199 -5.09 -3.07 14.74
C ASP A 199 -4.53 -2.04 13.74
N SER A 200 -3.87 -2.50 12.68
CA SER A 200 -3.33 -1.60 11.65
C SER A 200 -3.30 -2.23 10.27
N VAL A 201 -3.38 -1.38 9.26
CA VAL A 201 -3.07 -1.70 7.86
C VAL A 201 -1.98 -0.77 7.38
N MET A 202 -0.94 -1.32 6.75
CA MET A 202 0.15 -0.55 6.17
C MET A 202 0.17 -0.77 4.67
N TYR A 203 0.11 0.31 3.89
CA TYR A 203 0.25 0.27 2.45
C TYR A 203 1.67 0.64 2.01
N MET A 204 2.24 -0.10 1.06
CA MET A 204 3.53 0.19 0.45
C MET A 204 3.52 -0.06 -1.06
N ASN A 205 4.41 0.62 -1.80
CA ASN A 205 4.55 0.51 -3.26
C ASN A 205 6.01 0.27 -3.68
N PRO A 206 6.63 -0.85 -3.28
CA PRO A 206 8.07 -1.09 -3.47
C PRO A 206 8.49 -0.98 -4.93
N ASN A 207 7.77 -1.64 -5.85
CA ASN A 207 8.17 -1.72 -7.27
C ASN A 207 7.64 -0.58 -8.14
N ILE A 208 6.87 0.36 -7.58
CA ILE A 208 6.17 1.40 -8.35
C ILE A 208 6.31 2.73 -7.61
N PRO A 209 7.50 3.32 -7.57
CA PRO A 209 7.67 4.67 -7.05
C PRO A 209 6.71 5.65 -7.72
N THR A 210 6.21 6.58 -6.91
CA THR A 210 5.40 7.71 -7.37
C THR A 210 6.31 8.90 -7.65
N ARG A 211 5.88 9.78 -8.57
CA ARG A 211 6.49 11.09 -8.79
C ARG A 211 5.45 12.18 -8.53
N ILE A 212 5.84 13.25 -7.84
CA ILE A 212 4.98 14.43 -7.60
C ILE A 212 4.98 15.30 -8.84
N LYS A 213 6.15 15.48 -9.45
CA LYS A 213 6.34 16.23 -10.70
C LYS A 213 6.96 15.32 -11.76
N PRO A 214 6.66 15.53 -13.05
CA PRO A 214 7.26 14.74 -14.12
C PRO A 214 8.80 14.67 -14.05
N ASP A 215 9.44 15.78 -13.69
CA ASP A 215 10.89 15.93 -13.54
C ASP A 215 11.41 15.67 -12.12
N GLY A 216 10.53 15.34 -11.18
CA GLY A 216 10.85 15.11 -9.77
C GLY A 216 11.45 13.74 -9.49
N MET A 217 12.02 13.59 -8.30
CA MET A 217 12.41 12.29 -7.76
C MET A 217 11.24 11.31 -7.71
N GLU A 218 11.61 10.04 -7.85
CA GLU A 218 10.77 8.89 -7.55
C GLU A 218 10.80 8.60 -6.05
N PHE A 219 9.65 8.24 -5.48
CA PHE A 219 9.54 7.86 -4.07
C PHE A 219 8.63 6.66 -3.90
N SER A 220 9.15 5.67 -3.16
CA SER A 220 8.36 4.59 -2.58
C SER A 220 7.82 5.07 -1.24
N GLY A 221 6.56 4.76 -0.96
CA GLY A 221 5.89 5.21 0.25
C GLY A 221 5.56 4.06 1.21
N TRP A 222 5.39 4.45 2.46
CA TRP A 222 5.00 3.63 3.59
C TRP A 222 3.88 4.37 4.31
N TYR A 223 2.66 3.85 4.22
CA TYR A 223 1.45 4.57 4.60
C TYR A 223 0.67 3.74 5.63
N PRO A 224 0.92 3.97 6.94
CA PRO A 224 0.21 3.27 7.99
C PRO A 224 -1.19 3.86 8.23
N PHE A 225 -2.14 2.99 8.55
CA PHE A 225 -3.51 3.29 8.92
C PHE A 225 -3.84 2.51 10.18
N TYR A 226 -4.08 3.20 11.28
CA TYR A 226 -4.41 2.59 12.56
C TYR A 226 -5.92 2.55 12.76
N ARG A 227 -6.38 1.59 13.56
CA ARG A 227 -7.80 1.45 13.93
C ARG A 227 -8.32 2.68 14.65
N ASP A 228 -7.56 3.16 15.63
CA ASP A 228 -7.90 4.25 16.54
C ASP A 228 -6.60 4.88 17.10
N ASP A 229 -6.74 5.96 17.87
CA ASP A 229 -5.61 6.71 18.43
C ASP A 229 -4.84 5.91 19.49
N GLU A 230 -5.52 5.05 20.27
CA GLU A 230 -4.88 4.21 21.30
C GLU A 230 -3.96 3.17 20.65
N VAL A 231 -4.46 2.48 19.61
CA VAL A 231 -3.66 1.54 18.83
C VAL A 231 -2.51 2.25 18.12
N ASN A 232 -2.73 3.47 17.64
CA ASN A 232 -1.66 4.26 17.05
C ASN A 232 -0.52 4.46 18.07
N ASP A 233 -0.82 4.94 19.28
CA ASP A 233 0.19 5.18 20.32
C ASP A 233 0.98 3.92 20.69
N GLU A 234 0.35 2.74 20.65
CA GLU A 234 1.01 1.47 21.00
C GLU A 234 1.80 0.84 19.86
N LEU A 235 1.34 0.99 18.62
CA LEU A 235 1.85 0.24 17.46
C LEU A 235 2.71 1.11 16.52
N SER A 236 2.62 2.44 16.60
CA SER A 236 3.29 3.36 15.69
C SER A 236 4.79 3.18 15.68
N ASP A 237 5.41 3.03 16.85
CA ASP A 237 6.86 2.92 16.98
C ASP A 237 7.38 1.67 16.26
N PHE A 238 6.68 0.55 16.41
CA PHE A 238 7.00 -0.68 15.68
C PHE A 238 6.82 -0.51 14.18
N VAL A 239 5.68 0.04 13.72
CA VAL A 239 5.38 0.18 12.30
C VAL A 239 6.33 1.17 11.62
N ASN A 240 6.70 2.25 12.29
CA ASN A 240 7.68 3.23 11.81
C ASN A 240 9.09 2.64 11.80
N LEU A 241 9.47 1.85 12.80
CA LEU A 241 10.75 1.13 12.82
C LEU A 241 10.82 0.11 11.68
N LEU A 242 9.76 -0.68 11.49
CA LEU A 242 9.66 -1.66 10.41
C LEU A 242 9.77 -0.98 9.05
N GLY A 243 9.05 0.12 8.84
CA GLY A 243 9.09 0.90 7.61
C GLY A 243 10.44 1.51 7.31
N ASN A 244 11.06 2.15 8.30
CA ASN A 244 12.40 2.71 8.19
C ASN A 244 13.44 1.62 7.83
N ARG A 245 13.36 0.44 8.45
CA ARG A 245 14.28 -0.68 8.14
C ARG A 245 13.99 -1.29 6.78
N TRP A 246 12.72 -1.46 6.41
CA TRP A 246 12.32 -1.97 5.10
C TRP A 246 12.78 -1.07 3.97
N LEU A 247 12.53 0.24 4.05
CA LEU A 247 12.91 1.19 3.00
C LEU A 247 14.43 1.21 2.79
N ASN A 248 15.22 1.13 3.86
CA ASN A 248 16.67 1.02 3.78
C ASN A 248 17.12 -0.33 3.22
N TYR A 249 16.50 -1.44 3.64
CA TYR A 249 16.79 -2.77 3.11
C TYR A 249 16.50 -2.83 1.60
N TYR A 250 15.31 -2.39 1.19
CA TYR A 250 14.90 -2.32 -0.21
C TYR A 250 15.88 -1.47 -1.04
N GLY A 251 16.24 -0.27 -0.56
CA GLY A 251 17.23 0.58 -1.21
C GLY A 251 18.55 -0.13 -1.46
N LYS A 252 19.08 -0.87 -0.48
CA LYS A 252 20.30 -1.68 -0.65
C LYS A 252 20.14 -2.75 -1.74
N GLN A 253 19.01 -3.45 -1.79
CA GLN A 253 18.77 -4.50 -2.79
C GLN A 253 18.80 -3.96 -4.22
N ILE A 254 18.33 -2.73 -4.41
CA ILE A 254 18.33 -2.07 -5.72
C ILE A 254 19.57 -1.20 -5.98
N GLY A 255 20.56 -1.22 -5.09
CA GLY A 255 21.80 -0.45 -5.23
C GLY A 255 21.63 1.07 -5.05
N GLU A 256 20.62 1.49 -4.28
CA GLU A 256 20.27 2.89 -4.06
C GLU A 256 20.43 3.31 -2.60
N THR A 257 20.89 4.55 -2.39
CA THR A 257 20.68 5.22 -1.11
C THR A 257 19.23 5.67 -1.04
N ASN A 258 18.50 5.26 -0.02
CA ASN A 258 17.09 5.61 0.15
C ASN A 258 16.94 6.60 1.31
N PRO A 259 17.17 7.91 1.10
CA PRO A 259 16.90 8.88 2.15
C PRO A 259 15.39 8.86 2.42
N ILE A 260 15.00 8.98 3.69
CA ILE A 260 13.59 8.92 4.12
C ILE A 260 13.07 10.31 4.47
N LEU A 261 11.90 10.66 3.94
CA LEU A 261 11.13 11.85 4.29
C LEU A 261 9.86 11.44 5.03
N GLU A 262 9.78 11.78 6.32
CA GLU A 262 8.58 11.55 7.13
C GLU A 262 7.59 12.72 6.97
N LEU A 263 6.33 12.36 6.71
CA LEU A 263 5.18 13.26 6.60
C LEU A 263 4.23 12.95 7.74
N GLU A 264 3.93 13.94 8.57
CA GLU A 264 3.32 13.73 9.90
C GLU A 264 1.80 13.79 9.88
N SER A 265 1.19 14.18 8.75
CA SER A 265 -0.27 14.28 8.66
C SER A 265 -0.81 13.85 7.32
N PHE A 266 -2.09 13.49 7.32
CA PHE A 266 -2.85 13.19 6.11
C PHE A 266 -2.79 14.32 5.08
N ASP A 267 -2.82 15.58 5.52
CA ASP A 267 -2.71 16.72 4.61
C ASP A 267 -1.33 16.79 3.94
N GLU A 268 -0.26 16.48 4.68
CA GLU A 268 1.09 16.43 4.11
C GLU A 268 1.21 15.27 3.12
N MET A 269 0.68 14.10 3.47
CA MET A 269 0.62 12.93 2.57
C MET A 269 -0.17 13.25 1.29
N MET A 270 -1.36 13.84 1.41
CA MET A 270 -2.17 14.23 0.25
C MET A 270 -1.45 15.25 -0.62
N ALA A 271 -0.66 16.15 -0.04
CA ALA A 271 0.16 17.08 -0.81
C ALA A 271 1.25 16.39 -1.65
N ALA A 272 1.70 15.20 -1.25
CA ALA A 272 2.62 14.35 -2.02
C ALA A 272 1.93 13.50 -3.10
N LEU A 273 0.62 13.27 -2.97
CA LEU A 273 -0.16 12.44 -3.91
C LEU A 273 -0.97 13.27 -4.92
N ASP A 274 -1.32 14.52 -4.58
CA ASP A 274 -2.02 15.46 -5.43
C ASP A 274 -1.11 15.91 -6.59
N ARG A 275 -1.31 15.33 -7.77
CA ARG A 275 -0.71 15.76 -9.05
C ARG A 275 -1.25 17.12 -9.49
#